data_AF-A0AAV5L3Y2-F1
#
_entry.id   AF-A0AAV5L3Y2-F1
#
_cell.length_a   1.000
_cell.length_b   1.000
_cell.length_c   1.000
_cell.angle_alpha   90.00
_cell.angle_beta   90.00
_cell.angle_gamma   90.00
#
_symmetry.space_group_name_H-M   'P 1'
#
loop_
_entity.id
_entity.type
_entity.pdbx_description
1 polymer ?
#
loop_
_entity_poly.entity_id
_entity_poly.type
_entity_poly.pdbx_seq_one_letter_code
_entity_poly.pdbx_strand_id
1 'polypeptide(L)'
;MWRSLWRSKDRFSLQYFEHVLAEVRQIKVVDVYNRESVIDLLQSIVEIVTYGDRQDPLIFECFMEHQVLAEFVRLLKISGNSRIEASLLQYLSIMIQNLDSEQAIYYCLSNGYINSIIAHQYNFDAGDLALYYVSFLRAVSSKVNRDTLCLLVKVHGDVVVSFPLYDEALKFAQHGEKMIQTAIRALTLNIYNVSDDMVYDFLTTPPASKYFSDLVHSLREQCLHLDALVHSVREKCTPERREDIFLKTDKIVDDLYYFKDILSVGESRLSMVVAQKLLGILIFPILIPLLQLGEIKGLNISAVTSLYIVSRLLQVVGGKSLTNVVAALLLYPYITFNTEYSTNGDKGDSFSDTNSFSNFLNDINILECSSPECEGAEKINTNRLLGHLVEYESSNYHFIRNPGGADVFSERSGILAYIFSENHSISFLSLFLLIIIVESKGMLY
;
A
#
# COMPACT_ATOMS: atom_id res chain seq x y z
N MET A 1 -52.31 32.21 -1.45
CA MET A 1 -52.05 33.54 -2.05
C MET A 1 -51.06 34.33 -1.17
N TRP A 2 -49.85 33.80 -0.93
CA TRP A 2 -48.77 34.45 -0.16
C TRP A 2 -47.37 33.97 -0.62
N ARG A 3 -47.21 33.61 -1.91
CA ARG A 3 -45.94 33.14 -2.51
C ARG A 3 -45.36 34.12 -3.54
N SER A 4 -45.70 35.40 -3.47
CA SER A 4 -45.36 36.36 -4.54
C SER A 4 -44.82 37.72 -4.06
N LEU A 5 -44.33 37.82 -2.81
CA LEU A 5 -43.80 39.09 -2.26
C LEU A 5 -42.34 39.05 -1.82
N TRP A 6 -41.61 37.99 -2.17
CA TRP A 6 -40.16 38.03 -2.19
C TRP A 6 -39.78 38.15 -3.66
N ARG A 7 -39.39 39.35 -4.12
CA ARG A 7 -38.50 39.44 -5.29
C ARG A 7 -37.41 38.41 -5.01
N SER A 8 -37.28 37.41 -5.87
CA SER A 8 -36.32 36.32 -5.70
C SER A 8 -34.95 36.94 -5.45
N LYS A 9 -34.52 36.98 -4.18
CA LYS A 9 -33.15 37.37 -3.85
C LYS A 9 -32.28 36.44 -4.67
N ASP A 10 -31.35 37.02 -5.42
CA ASP A 10 -30.43 36.22 -6.21
C ASP A 10 -29.69 35.28 -5.26
N ARG A 11 -29.88 33.98 -5.50
CA ARG A 11 -29.35 32.91 -4.65
C ARG A 11 -27.84 32.95 -4.59
N PHE A 12 -27.19 33.50 -5.61
CA PHE A 12 -25.73 33.60 -5.69
C PHE A 12 -25.21 35.01 -5.39
N SER A 13 -26.01 35.84 -4.69
CA SER A 13 -25.56 37.17 -4.28
C SER A 13 -24.83 37.16 -2.94
N LEU A 14 -23.86 38.07 -2.79
CA LEU A 14 -23.14 38.31 -1.53
C LEU A 14 -24.10 38.58 -0.34
N GLN A 15 -25.14 39.38 -0.54
CA GLN A 15 -26.13 39.69 0.50
C GLN A 15 -26.91 38.45 0.97
N TYR A 16 -27.21 37.52 0.06
CA TYR A 16 -27.85 36.27 0.43
C TYR A 16 -26.87 35.37 1.17
N PHE A 17 -25.60 35.33 0.75
CA PHE A 17 -24.57 34.58 1.44
C PHE A 17 -24.39 35.04 2.89
N GLU A 18 -24.26 36.35 3.12
CA GLU A 18 -24.17 36.94 4.47
C GLU A 18 -25.38 36.56 5.34
N HIS A 19 -26.57 36.52 4.77
CA HIS A 19 -27.78 36.09 5.49
C HIS A 19 -27.71 34.62 5.90
N VAL A 20 -27.31 33.72 4.98
CA VAL A 20 -27.12 32.29 5.26
C VAL A 20 -26.07 32.10 6.36
N LEU A 21 -24.96 32.84 6.31
CA LEU A 21 -23.92 32.80 7.35
C LEU A 21 -24.43 33.30 8.71
N ALA A 22 -25.26 34.35 8.72
CA ALA A 22 -25.89 34.84 9.94
C ALA A 22 -26.80 33.78 10.57
N GLU A 23 -27.60 33.07 9.77
CA GLU A 23 -28.46 31.97 10.25
C GLU A 23 -27.62 30.85 10.88
N VAL A 24 -26.58 30.38 10.18
CA VAL A 24 -25.70 29.30 10.69
C VAL A 24 -25.08 29.68 12.03
N ARG A 25 -24.65 30.94 12.20
CA ARG A 25 -24.05 31.43 13.46
C ARG A 25 -25.04 31.47 14.63
N GLN A 26 -26.34 31.60 14.38
CA GLN A 26 -27.34 31.59 15.45
C GLN A 26 -27.62 30.18 16.00
N ILE A 27 -27.22 29.13 15.28
CA ILE A 27 -27.45 27.74 15.69
C ILE A 27 -26.54 27.39 16.86
N LYS A 28 -27.11 27.18 18.05
CA LYS A 28 -26.33 26.84 19.27
C LYS A 28 -26.18 25.35 19.51
N VAL A 29 -27.17 24.56 19.07
CA VAL A 29 -27.22 23.10 19.18
C VAL A 29 -27.86 22.56 17.91
N VAL A 30 -27.37 21.44 17.40
CA VAL A 30 -28.03 20.72 16.30
C VAL A 30 -28.64 19.44 16.86
N ASP A 31 -29.93 19.27 16.62
CA ASP A 31 -30.73 18.14 17.05
C ASP A 31 -31.54 17.58 15.87
N VAL A 32 -32.38 16.58 16.14
CA VAL A 32 -33.19 15.91 15.10
C VAL A 32 -34.22 16.85 14.47
N TYR A 33 -34.64 17.92 15.16
CA TYR A 33 -35.69 18.83 14.70
C TYR A 33 -35.15 19.89 13.75
N ASN A 34 -33.92 20.38 13.97
CA ASN A 34 -33.29 21.40 13.11
C ASN A 34 -32.27 20.83 12.11
N ARG A 35 -32.00 19.52 12.15
CA ARG A 35 -31.08 18.81 11.25
C ARG A 35 -31.26 19.19 9.78
N GLU A 36 -32.47 19.03 9.24
CA GLU A 36 -32.71 19.26 7.81
C GLU A 36 -32.44 20.71 7.42
N SER A 37 -32.84 21.67 8.27
CA SER A 37 -32.54 23.08 8.06
C SER A 37 -31.03 23.37 8.09
N VAL A 38 -30.28 22.71 8.98
CA VAL A 38 -28.81 22.82 9.01
C VAL A 38 -28.20 22.27 7.71
N ILE A 39 -28.69 21.13 7.22
CA ILE A 39 -28.25 20.51 5.97
C ILE A 39 -28.54 21.45 4.78
N ASP A 40 -29.72 22.06 4.72
CA ASP A 40 -30.09 23.03 3.68
C ASP A 40 -29.18 24.27 3.70
N LEU A 41 -28.80 24.76 4.89
CA LEU A 41 -27.87 25.87 5.05
C LEU A 41 -26.46 25.48 4.60
N LEU A 42 -25.96 24.29 4.98
CA LEU A 42 -24.67 23.76 4.53
C LEU A 42 -24.61 23.65 3.00
N GLN A 43 -25.68 23.11 2.39
CA GLN A 43 -25.79 23.01 0.95
C GLN A 43 -25.75 24.39 0.30
N SER A 44 -26.52 25.34 0.83
CA SER A 44 -26.57 26.70 0.29
C SER A 44 -25.20 27.38 0.35
N ILE A 45 -24.46 27.23 1.45
CA ILE A 45 -23.09 27.74 1.57
C ILE A 45 -22.20 27.13 0.48
N VAL A 46 -22.19 25.80 0.33
CA VAL A 46 -21.31 25.14 -0.62
C VAL A 46 -21.63 25.50 -2.07
N GLU A 47 -22.90 25.57 -2.44
CA GLU A 47 -23.30 26.00 -3.78
C GLU A 47 -22.85 27.45 -4.08
N ILE A 48 -23.02 28.36 -3.11
CA ILE A 48 -22.64 29.77 -3.28
C ILE A 48 -21.12 29.92 -3.36
N VAL A 49 -20.36 29.25 -2.48
CA VAL A 49 -18.89 29.33 -2.46
C VAL A 49 -18.29 28.74 -3.72
N THR A 50 -18.80 27.59 -4.17
CA THR A 50 -18.33 26.93 -5.40
C THR A 50 -18.61 27.80 -6.64
N TYR A 51 -19.73 28.51 -6.65
CA TYR A 51 -20.03 29.49 -7.69
C TYR A 51 -19.10 30.72 -7.59
N GLY A 52 -18.93 31.26 -6.38
CA GLY A 52 -18.14 32.46 -6.08
C GLY A 52 -16.68 32.32 -6.47
N ASP A 53 -16.05 31.17 -6.18
CA ASP A 53 -14.65 30.88 -6.54
C ASP A 53 -14.36 31.10 -8.04
N ARG A 54 -15.35 30.84 -8.91
CA ARG A 54 -15.22 30.97 -10.37
C ARG A 54 -15.71 32.30 -10.92
N GLN A 55 -16.76 32.88 -10.33
CA GLN A 55 -17.55 33.94 -10.96
C GLN A 55 -17.55 35.26 -10.19
N ASP A 56 -17.39 35.24 -8.86
CA ASP A 56 -17.43 36.43 -8.03
C ASP A 56 -16.46 36.32 -6.83
N PRO A 57 -15.25 36.89 -6.95
CA PRO A 57 -14.23 36.85 -5.91
C PRO A 57 -14.70 37.41 -4.55
N LEU A 58 -15.67 38.34 -4.54
CA LEU A 58 -16.17 38.96 -3.30
C LEU A 58 -16.89 37.94 -2.41
N ILE A 59 -17.53 36.93 -3.00
CA ILE A 59 -18.16 35.84 -2.25
C ILE A 59 -17.09 35.02 -1.54
N PHE A 60 -15.97 34.75 -2.23
CA PHE A 60 -14.87 33.99 -1.64
C PHE A 60 -14.14 34.80 -0.56
N GLU A 61 -13.93 36.10 -0.77
CA GLU A 61 -13.42 37.01 0.26
C GLU A 61 -14.31 36.99 1.51
N CYS A 62 -15.63 37.08 1.34
CA CYS A 62 -16.58 36.94 2.44
C CYS A 62 -16.46 35.58 3.16
N PHE A 63 -16.32 34.48 2.42
CA PHE A 63 -16.11 33.14 2.97
C PHE A 63 -14.84 33.05 3.84
N MET A 64 -13.78 33.73 3.43
CA MET A 64 -12.53 33.84 4.21
C MET A 64 -12.71 34.70 5.45
N GLU A 65 -13.22 35.92 5.30
CA GLU A 65 -13.43 36.88 6.39
C GLU A 65 -14.31 36.30 7.50
N HIS A 66 -15.34 35.53 7.10
CA HIS A 66 -16.31 34.96 8.02
C HIS A 66 -15.86 33.63 8.64
N GLN A 67 -14.68 33.13 8.30
CA GLN A 67 -14.12 31.86 8.78
C GLN A 67 -15.11 30.69 8.64
N VAL A 68 -15.75 30.56 7.48
CA VAL A 68 -16.87 29.61 7.29
C VAL A 68 -16.47 28.16 7.55
N LEU A 69 -15.23 27.76 7.27
CA LEU A 69 -14.72 26.44 7.65
C LEU A 69 -14.69 26.22 9.18
N ALA A 70 -14.43 27.25 9.96
CA ALA A 70 -14.53 27.19 11.42
C ALA A 70 -15.97 26.93 11.87
N GLU A 71 -16.95 27.50 11.17
CA GLU A 71 -18.37 27.23 11.42
C GLU A 71 -18.73 25.76 11.13
N PHE A 72 -18.17 25.15 10.09
CA PHE A 72 -18.35 23.71 9.83
C PHE A 72 -17.76 22.85 10.95
N VAL A 73 -16.55 23.18 11.43
CA VAL A 73 -15.95 22.52 12.60
C VAL A 73 -16.83 22.69 13.84
N ARG A 74 -17.40 23.88 14.04
CA ARG A 74 -18.30 24.16 15.16
C ARG A 74 -19.58 23.34 15.07
N LEU A 75 -20.20 23.27 13.88
CA LEU A 75 -21.41 22.49 13.63
C LEU A 75 -21.19 20.99 13.91
N LEU A 76 -20.05 20.42 13.49
CA LEU A 76 -19.67 19.04 13.83
C LEU A 76 -19.51 18.81 15.34
N LYS A 77 -19.07 19.81 16.10
CA LYS A 77 -18.91 19.67 17.56
C LYS A 77 -20.22 19.74 18.32
N ILE A 78 -21.17 20.55 17.84
CA ILE A 78 -22.47 20.75 18.50
C ILE A 78 -23.56 19.81 17.99
N SER A 79 -23.26 18.95 17.01
CA SER A 79 -24.22 18.02 16.42
C SER A 79 -24.54 16.80 17.25
N GLY A 80 -23.68 16.42 18.20
CA GLY A 80 -23.91 15.25 19.03
C GLY A 80 -24.25 14.02 18.16
N ASN A 81 -25.45 13.45 18.33
CA ASN A 81 -25.94 12.30 17.55
C ASN A 81 -26.95 12.68 16.45
N SER A 82 -26.96 13.94 15.98
CA SER A 82 -27.94 14.42 14.99
C SER A 82 -27.71 13.90 13.57
N ARG A 83 -26.62 13.15 13.32
CA ARG A 83 -26.32 12.49 12.03
C ARG A 83 -26.12 13.46 10.86
N ILE A 84 -25.54 14.65 11.10
CA ILE A 84 -25.23 15.62 10.02
C ILE A 84 -23.87 15.35 9.36
N GLU A 85 -23.05 14.47 9.95
CA GLU A 85 -21.66 14.24 9.58
C GLU A 85 -21.53 13.82 8.11
N ALA A 86 -22.37 12.88 7.67
CA ALA A 86 -22.37 12.40 6.29
C ALA A 86 -22.66 13.52 5.29
N SER A 87 -23.70 14.33 5.54
CA SER A 87 -24.07 15.45 4.67
C SER A 87 -22.99 16.54 4.66
N LEU A 88 -22.44 16.89 5.82
CA LEU A 88 -21.37 17.88 5.92
C LEU A 88 -20.13 17.42 5.16
N LEU A 89 -19.69 16.17 5.33
CA LEU A 89 -18.56 15.58 4.60
C LEU A 89 -18.83 15.54 3.09
N GLN A 90 -20.06 15.21 2.67
CA GLN A 90 -20.46 15.22 1.27
C GLN A 90 -20.33 16.61 0.65
N TYR A 91 -20.92 17.62 1.29
CA TYR A 91 -20.88 18.99 0.76
C TYR A 91 -19.47 19.56 0.79
N LEU A 92 -18.69 19.28 1.83
CA LEU A 92 -17.27 19.64 1.86
C LEU A 92 -16.47 18.98 0.73
N SER A 93 -16.72 17.70 0.46
CA SER A 93 -16.07 16.98 -0.64
C SER A 93 -16.38 17.65 -1.99
N ILE A 94 -17.66 17.98 -2.24
CA ILE A 94 -18.09 18.69 -3.45
C ILE A 94 -17.44 20.07 -3.54
N MET A 95 -17.44 20.84 -2.45
CA MET A 95 -16.84 22.18 -2.41
C MET A 95 -15.36 22.08 -2.79
N ILE A 96 -14.59 21.27 -2.06
CA ILE A 96 -13.14 21.17 -2.23
C ILE A 96 -12.79 20.66 -3.64
N GLN A 97 -13.52 19.69 -4.18
CA GLN A 97 -13.26 19.19 -5.54
C GLN A 97 -13.39 20.29 -6.60
N ASN A 98 -14.34 21.21 -6.42
CA ASN A 98 -14.67 22.24 -7.40
C ASN A 98 -13.94 23.57 -7.20
N LEU A 99 -13.12 23.73 -6.16
CA LEU A 99 -12.27 24.90 -6.00
C LEU A 99 -11.15 24.89 -7.06
N ASP A 100 -11.02 25.97 -7.81
CA ASP A 100 -10.02 26.15 -8.86
C ASP A 100 -8.98 27.22 -8.51
N SER A 101 -9.36 28.22 -7.70
CA SER A 101 -8.43 29.27 -7.28
C SER A 101 -7.35 28.73 -6.33
N GLU A 102 -6.08 29.03 -6.62
CA GLU A 102 -4.97 28.72 -5.71
C GLU A 102 -5.20 29.36 -4.34
N GLN A 103 -5.64 30.62 -4.30
CA GLN A 103 -5.92 31.32 -3.06
C GLN A 103 -6.98 30.59 -2.22
N ALA A 104 -7.99 30.02 -2.87
CA ALA A 104 -9.03 29.28 -2.20
C ALA A 104 -8.53 27.97 -1.61
N ILE A 105 -7.74 27.23 -2.40
CA ILE A 105 -7.10 25.99 -1.95
C ILE A 105 -6.17 26.28 -0.76
N TYR A 106 -5.31 27.30 -0.87
CA TYR A 106 -4.40 27.73 0.22
C TYR A 106 -5.17 28.09 1.49
N TYR A 107 -6.25 28.87 1.38
CA TYR A 107 -7.08 29.23 2.54
C TYR A 107 -7.69 27.99 3.22
N CYS A 108 -8.24 27.06 2.42
CA CYS A 108 -8.86 25.85 2.96
C CYS A 108 -7.86 24.97 3.72
N LEU A 109 -6.64 24.83 3.21
CA LEU A 109 -5.63 23.93 3.80
C LEU A 109 -4.85 24.58 4.97
N SER A 110 -4.61 25.89 4.95
CA SER A 110 -3.69 26.57 5.90
C SER A 110 -4.18 26.74 7.34
N ASN A 111 -5.49 26.88 7.55
CA ASN A 111 -6.03 27.28 8.86
C ASN A 111 -6.28 26.11 9.84
N GLY A 112 -5.90 24.89 9.47
CA GLY A 112 -6.08 23.70 10.32
C GLY A 112 -7.54 23.24 10.50
N TYR A 113 -8.52 23.90 9.87
CA TYR A 113 -9.92 23.47 9.90
C TYR A 113 -10.11 22.12 9.22
N ILE A 114 -9.50 21.90 8.05
CA ILE A 114 -9.52 20.61 7.36
C ILE A 114 -8.91 19.52 8.24
N ASN A 115 -7.74 19.77 8.86
CA ASN A 115 -7.15 18.85 9.82
C ASN A 115 -8.05 18.58 11.03
N SER A 116 -8.82 19.57 11.48
CA SER A 116 -9.78 19.39 12.59
C SER A 116 -11.00 18.57 12.19
N ILE A 117 -11.44 18.65 10.93
CA ILE A 117 -12.52 17.84 10.37
C ILE A 117 -12.04 16.40 10.17
N ILE A 118 -10.84 16.21 9.60
CA ILE A 118 -10.20 14.90 9.45
C ILE A 118 -10.05 14.22 10.82
N ALA A 119 -9.53 14.91 11.83
CA ALA A 119 -9.31 14.35 13.15
C ALA A 119 -10.58 14.25 14.03
N HIS A 120 -11.76 14.57 13.50
CA HIS A 120 -13.02 14.47 14.25
C HIS A 120 -13.37 13.00 14.55
N GLN A 121 -13.97 12.75 15.71
CA GLN A 121 -14.34 11.40 16.15
C GLN A 121 -15.66 10.96 15.51
N TYR A 122 -15.56 10.35 14.33
CA TYR A 122 -16.70 9.75 13.63
C TYR A 122 -17.04 8.36 14.15
N ASN A 123 -18.32 8.02 14.16
CA ASN A 123 -18.80 6.67 14.41
C ASN A 123 -19.09 5.95 13.08
N PHE A 124 -18.22 5.02 12.69
CA PHE A 124 -18.33 4.26 11.45
C PHE A 124 -19.11 2.92 11.61
N ASP A 125 -19.62 2.59 12.79
CA ASP A 125 -20.27 1.30 13.06
C ASP A 125 -21.63 1.15 12.36
N ALA A 126 -22.23 2.24 11.88
CA ALA A 126 -23.57 2.23 11.28
C ALA A 126 -23.66 3.09 10.01
N GLY A 127 -24.09 2.46 8.91
CA GLY A 127 -24.44 3.11 7.64
C GLY A 127 -23.24 3.48 6.78
N ASP A 128 -23.48 4.39 5.83
CA ASP A 128 -22.55 4.69 4.73
C ASP A 128 -21.54 5.80 5.06
N LEU A 129 -21.34 6.15 6.34
CA LEU A 129 -20.51 7.28 6.74
C LEU A 129 -19.05 7.16 6.26
N ALA A 130 -18.52 5.94 6.25
CA ALA A 130 -17.18 5.64 5.74
C ALA A 130 -17.00 6.09 4.27
N LEU A 131 -18.03 5.94 3.44
CA LEU A 131 -18.00 6.34 2.03
C LEU A 131 -17.87 7.86 1.89
N TYR A 132 -18.65 8.62 2.66
CA TYR A 132 -18.59 10.08 2.66
C TYR A 132 -17.25 10.59 3.20
N TYR A 133 -16.75 9.95 4.26
CA TYR A 133 -15.46 10.31 4.87
C TYR A 133 -14.30 10.07 3.91
N VAL A 134 -14.23 8.89 3.29
CA VAL A 134 -13.16 8.56 2.33
C VAL A 134 -13.26 9.42 1.07
N SER A 135 -14.47 9.75 0.60
CA SER A 135 -14.68 10.71 -0.48
C SER A 135 -14.13 12.10 -0.13
N PHE A 136 -14.38 12.57 1.09
CA PHE A 136 -13.84 13.83 1.60
C PHE A 136 -12.30 13.79 1.69
N LEU A 137 -11.69 12.74 2.25
CA LEU A 137 -10.23 12.61 2.30
C LEU A 137 -9.62 12.64 0.90
N ARG A 138 -10.24 11.94 -0.06
CA ARG A 138 -9.81 11.95 -1.48
C ARG A 138 -9.95 13.33 -2.10
N ALA A 139 -11.02 14.08 -1.81
CA ALA A 139 -11.19 15.45 -2.27
C ALA A 139 -10.06 16.36 -1.77
N VAL A 140 -9.74 16.30 -0.47
CA VAL A 140 -8.61 17.03 0.11
C VAL A 140 -7.31 16.63 -0.60
N SER A 141 -7.02 15.32 -0.67
CA SER A 141 -5.81 14.82 -1.33
C SER A 141 -5.66 15.31 -2.77
N SER A 142 -6.75 15.40 -3.53
CA SER A 142 -6.70 15.86 -4.93
C SER A 142 -6.26 17.31 -5.12
N LYS A 143 -6.31 18.12 -4.05
CA LYS A 143 -5.83 19.51 -4.03
C LYS A 143 -4.46 19.67 -3.38
N VAL A 144 -3.87 18.57 -2.88
CA VAL A 144 -2.53 18.55 -2.30
C VAL A 144 -1.48 18.41 -3.40
N ASN A 145 -0.52 19.31 -3.41
CA ASN A 145 0.67 19.29 -4.25
C ASN A 145 1.93 19.54 -3.41
N ARG A 146 3.09 19.66 -4.05
CA ARG A 146 4.38 19.85 -3.37
C ARG A 146 4.43 21.11 -2.51
N ASP A 147 3.70 22.16 -2.89
CA ASP A 147 3.70 23.44 -2.18
C ASP A 147 2.67 23.50 -1.05
N THR A 148 1.57 22.73 -1.16
CA THR A 148 0.45 22.77 -0.20
C THR A 148 0.46 21.66 0.83
N LEU A 149 1.22 20.57 0.60
CA LEU A 149 1.28 19.45 1.55
C LEU A 149 1.76 19.89 2.94
N CYS A 150 2.71 20.82 2.99
CA CYS A 150 3.26 21.36 4.24
C CYS A 150 2.18 22.00 5.15
N LEU A 151 1.05 22.44 4.58
CA LEU A 151 -0.07 23.05 5.31
C LEU A 151 -0.90 22.01 6.08
N LEU A 152 -0.82 20.74 5.70
CA LEU A 152 -1.59 19.65 6.31
C LEU A 152 -0.79 18.85 7.35
N VAL A 153 0.52 19.03 7.41
CA VAL A 153 1.40 18.37 8.40
C VAL A 153 1.66 19.27 9.59
N LYS A 154 1.90 18.66 10.75
CA LYS A 154 2.46 19.38 11.91
C LYS A 154 3.94 19.05 12.01
N VAL A 155 4.76 20.09 12.01
CA VAL A 155 6.21 20.02 12.15
C VAL A 155 6.59 20.53 13.53
N HIS A 156 7.48 19.80 14.21
CA HIS A 156 8.11 20.25 15.46
C HIS A 156 9.63 20.16 15.32
N GLY A 157 10.30 21.32 15.31
CA GLY A 157 11.70 21.40 14.86
C GLY A 157 11.77 21.14 13.35
N ASP A 158 12.54 20.14 12.95
CA ASP A 158 12.70 19.69 11.55
C ASP A 158 12.08 18.31 11.30
N VAL A 159 11.10 17.91 12.13
CA VAL A 159 10.47 16.60 12.06
C VAL A 159 8.96 16.74 11.97
N VAL A 160 8.36 16.04 11.00
CA VAL A 160 6.91 15.88 10.90
C VAL A 160 6.44 14.94 12.01
N VAL A 161 5.58 15.44 12.91
CA VAL A 161 5.09 14.69 14.07
C VAL A 161 3.63 14.23 13.92
N SER A 162 2.91 14.77 12.95
CA SER A 162 1.52 14.40 12.69
C SER A 162 1.14 14.70 11.25
N PHE A 163 0.47 13.74 10.62
CA PHE A 163 -0.10 13.90 9.29
C PHE A 163 -1.52 13.31 9.22
N PRO A 164 -2.54 14.04 9.72
CA PRO A 164 -3.89 13.50 9.89
C PRO A 164 -4.50 12.94 8.60
N LEU A 165 -4.27 13.58 7.45
CA LEU A 165 -4.77 13.10 6.16
C LEU A 165 -4.25 11.69 5.83
N TYR A 166 -2.98 11.41 6.12
CA TYR A 166 -2.38 10.11 5.90
C TYR A 166 -2.84 9.10 6.96
N ASP A 167 -2.68 9.45 8.24
CA ASP A 167 -2.96 8.56 9.38
C ASP A 167 -4.43 8.09 9.39
N GLU A 168 -5.38 9.00 9.16
CA GLU A 168 -6.80 8.67 9.12
C GLU A 168 -7.19 7.87 7.88
N ALA A 169 -6.57 8.13 6.73
CA ALA A 169 -6.81 7.38 5.50
C ALA A 169 -6.40 5.90 5.66
N LEU A 170 -5.27 5.64 6.32
CA LEU A 170 -4.75 4.29 6.50
C LEU A 170 -5.65 3.38 7.35
N LYS A 171 -6.51 3.93 8.22
CA LYS A 171 -7.51 3.15 8.96
C LYS A 171 -8.49 2.41 8.03
N PHE A 172 -8.64 2.88 6.80
CA PHE A 172 -9.53 2.31 5.79
C PHE A 172 -8.79 1.49 4.72
N ALA A 173 -7.47 1.32 4.83
CA ALA A 173 -6.69 0.64 3.80
C ALA A 173 -7.07 -0.84 3.59
N GLN A 174 -7.57 -1.50 4.64
CA GLN A 174 -8.06 -2.88 4.61
C GLN A 174 -9.60 -2.99 4.68
N HIS A 175 -10.34 -1.94 4.33
CA HIS A 175 -11.80 -1.92 4.38
C HIS A 175 -12.45 -2.98 3.48
N GLY A 176 -13.60 -3.56 3.86
CA GLY A 176 -14.24 -4.64 3.08
C GLY A 176 -14.64 -4.25 1.64
N GLU A 177 -14.97 -2.98 1.41
CA GLU A 177 -15.38 -2.46 0.11
C GLU A 177 -14.19 -2.05 -0.78
N LYS A 178 -14.12 -2.65 -1.98
CA LYS A 178 -13.05 -2.38 -2.95
C LYS A 178 -12.97 -0.90 -3.35
N MET A 179 -14.12 -0.21 -3.47
CA MET A 179 -14.13 1.21 -3.85
C MET A 179 -13.43 2.09 -2.82
N ILE A 180 -13.61 1.80 -1.53
CA ILE A 180 -12.90 2.49 -0.44
C ILE A 180 -11.40 2.22 -0.54
N GLN A 181 -10.99 0.95 -0.69
CA GLN A 181 -9.56 0.61 -0.85
C GLN A 181 -8.93 1.34 -2.04
N THR A 182 -9.59 1.40 -3.19
CA THR A 182 -9.12 2.12 -4.38
C THR A 182 -8.94 3.61 -4.10
N ALA A 183 -9.87 4.24 -3.38
CA ALA A 183 -9.75 5.65 -3.01
C ALA A 183 -8.57 5.91 -2.06
N ILE A 184 -8.33 5.03 -1.09
CA ILE A 184 -7.19 5.13 -0.16
C ILE A 184 -5.86 4.90 -0.91
N ARG A 185 -5.79 3.94 -1.83
CA ARG A 185 -4.61 3.72 -2.68
C ARG A 185 -4.29 4.93 -3.55
N ALA A 186 -5.31 5.53 -4.17
CA ALA A 186 -5.13 6.75 -4.95
C ALA A 186 -4.63 7.94 -4.09
N LEU A 187 -5.19 8.09 -2.88
CA LEU A 187 -4.79 9.13 -1.92
C LEU A 187 -3.33 8.95 -1.48
N THR A 188 -2.96 7.73 -1.07
CA THR A 188 -1.60 7.43 -0.61
C THR A 188 -0.57 7.59 -1.73
N LEU A 189 -0.86 7.12 -2.95
CA LEU A 189 -0.01 7.37 -4.12
C LEU A 189 0.15 8.86 -4.42
N ASN A 190 -0.92 9.65 -4.32
CA ASN A 190 -0.81 11.10 -4.50
C ASN A 190 0.13 11.72 -3.45
N ILE A 191 -0.03 11.35 -2.18
CA ILE A 191 0.88 11.78 -1.11
C ILE A 191 2.32 11.40 -1.45
N TYR A 192 2.59 10.15 -1.83
CA TYR A 192 3.94 9.71 -2.18
C TYR A 192 4.54 10.51 -3.34
N ASN A 193 3.75 10.93 -4.33
CA ASN A 193 4.25 11.69 -5.48
C ASN A 193 4.55 13.16 -5.18
N VAL A 194 3.93 13.72 -4.14
CA VAL A 194 4.04 15.16 -3.80
C VAL A 194 4.75 15.42 -2.47
N SER A 195 5.25 14.37 -1.81
CA SER A 195 6.00 14.46 -0.54
C SER A 195 7.39 15.06 -0.74
N ASP A 196 7.87 15.73 0.31
CA ASP A 196 9.25 16.22 0.43
C ASP A 196 10.07 15.32 1.37
N ASP A 197 11.32 15.71 1.65
CA ASP A 197 12.24 14.91 2.46
C ASP A 197 11.75 14.67 3.88
N MET A 198 11.17 15.69 4.53
CA MET A 198 10.68 15.57 5.91
C MET A 198 9.48 14.62 5.99
N VAL A 199 8.63 14.65 4.97
CA VAL A 199 7.45 13.79 4.91
C VAL A 199 7.85 12.36 4.57
N TYR A 200 8.82 12.14 3.68
CA TYR A 200 9.37 10.80 3.46
C TYR A 200 10.01 10.22 4.71
N ASP A 201 10.72 11.01 5.50
CA ASP A 201 11.25 10.55 6.80
C ASP A 201 10.12 10.12 7.73
N PHE A 202 9.03 10.88 7.80
CA PHE A 202 7.83 10.46 8.53
C PHE A 202 7.24 9.15 8.00
N LEU A 203 7.00 9.05 6.68
CA LEU A 203 6.38 7.88 6.05
C LEU A 203 7.21 6.59 6.21
N THR A 204 8.54 6.72 6.25
CA THR A 204 9.47 5.59 6.35
C THR A 204 9.85 5.23 7.79
N THR A 205 9.44 6.04 8.77
CA THR A 205 9.69 5.81 10.20
C THR A 205 8.45 5.26 10.92
N PRO A 206 8.60 4.35 11.91
CA PRO A 206 7.50 3.94 12.76
C PRO A 206 6.88 5.14 13.51
N PRO A 207 5.54 5.17 13.70
CA PRO A 207 4.59 4.10 13.38
C PRO A 207 4.07 4.09 11.93
N ALA A 208 4.29 5.15 11.13
CA ALA A 208 3.69 5.29 9.80
C ALA A 208 4.14 4.17 8.84
N SER A 209 5.42 3.78 8.90
CA SER A 209 5.97 2.72 8.05
C SER A 209 5.41 1.32 8.31
N LYS A 210 4.68 1.12 9.43
CA LYS A 210 3.97 -0.13 9.72
C LYS A 210 3.00 -0.50 8.60
N TYR A 211 2.40 0.50 7.95
CA TYR A 211 1.48 0.30 6.83
C TYR A 211 2.05 -0.60 5.73
N PHE A 212 3.32 -0.43 5.36
CA PHE A 212 3.95 -1.25 4.34
C PHE A 212 4.10 -2.71 4.78
N SER A 213 4.35 -2.94 6.07
CA SER A 213 4.38 -4.29 6.64
C SER A 213 2.97 -4.92 6.59
N ASP A 214 1.95 -4.18 7.03
CA ASP A 214 0.56 -4.64 7.01
C ASP A 214 0.05 -4.95 5.59
N LEU A 215 0.48 -4.18 4.58
CA LEU A 215 0.20 -4.47 3.17
C LEU A 215 0.79 -5.80 2.72
N VAL A 216 2.08 -6.03 3.02
CA VAL A 216 2.76 -7.26 2.59
C VAL A 216 2.22 -8.47 3.35
N HIS A 217 1.90 -8.32 4.64
CA HIS A 217 1.21 -9.36 5.42
C HIS A 217 -0.17 -9.68 4.83
N SER A 218 -0.95 -8.66 4.46
CA SER A 218 -2.25 -8.88 3.81
C SER A 218 -2.08 -9.65 2.50
N LEU A 219 -1.15 -9.25 1.64
CA LEU A 219 -0.85 -9.96 0.39
C LEU A 219 -0.44 -11.41 0.65
N ARG A 220 0.38 -11.64 1.68
CA ARG A 220 0.81 -12.98 2.08
C ARG A 220 -0.34 -13.87 2.56
N GLU A 221 -1.25 -13.35 3.38
CA GLU A 221 -2.46 -14.09 3.76
C GLU A 221 -3.32 -14.42 2.54
N GLN A 222 -3.38 -13.53 1.55
CA GLN A 222 -4.07 -13.82 0.29
C GLN A 222 -3.42 -14.97 -0.47
N CYS A 223 -2.08 -15.04 -0.50
CA CYS A 223 -1.33 -16.15 -1.08
C CYS A 223 -1.62 -17.49 -0.37
N LEU A 224 -1.69 -17.50 0.97
CA LEU A 224 -2.01 -18.70 1.75
C LEU A 224 -3.45 -19.19 1.49
N HIS A 225 -4.40 -18.25 1.40
CA HIS A 225 -5.78 -18.58 1.04
C HIS A 225 -5.89 -19.15 -0.38
N LEU A 226 -5.14 -18.60 -1.34
CA LEU A 226 -5.07 -19.14 -2.69
C LEU A 226 -4.52 -20.58 -2.67
N ASP A 227 -3.47 -20.82 -1.90
CA ASP A 227 -2.87 -22.16 -1.77
C ASP A 227 -3.88 -23.18 -1.22
N ALA A 228 -4.64 -22.82 -0.19
CA ALA A 228 -5.71 -23.65 0.36
C ALA A 228 -6.82 -23.95 -0.66
N LEU A 229 -7.20 -22.97 -1.49
CA LEU A 229 -8.18 -23.15 -2.56
C LEU A 229 -7.66 -24.04 -3.69
N VAL A 230 -6.36 -24.01 -3.97
CA VAL A 230 -5.72 -24.88 -4.97
C VAL A 230 -5.60 -26.32 -4.45
N HIS A 231 -5.29 -26.50 -3.16
CA HIS A 231 -5.01 -27.82 -2.57
C HIS A 231 -6.17 -28.53 -1.89
N SER A 232 -7.36 -27.94 -1.77
CA SER A 232 -8.51 -28.67 -1.21
C SER A 232 -8.79 -29.96 -2.03
N VAL A 233 -8.48 -31.10 -1.40
CA VAL A 233 -7.93 -32.33 -1.99
C VAL A 233 -8.89 -33.17 -2.85
N ARG A 234 -10.21 -32.91 -2.94
CA ARG A 234 -11.11 -34.03 -3.30
C ARG A 234 -12.37 -33.81 -4.12
N GLU A 235 -12.66 -32.63 -4.63
CA GLU A 235 -13.85 -32.44 -5.46
C GLU A 235 -13.49 -31.95 -6.86
N LYS A 236 -14.19 -32.49 -7.87
CA LYS A 236 -14.09 -32.01 -9.26
C LYS A 236 -14.16 -30.48 -9.24
N CYS A 237 -13.23 -29.81 -9.94
CA CYS A 237 -13.20 -28.36 -10.04
C CYS A 237 -14.58 -27.85 -10.48
N THR A 238 -15.35 -27.33 -9.54
CA THR A 238 -16.65 -26.72 -9.80
C THR A 238 -16.44 -25.39 -10.51
N PRO A 239 -17.38 -24.93 -11.33
CA PRO A 239 -17.31 -23.59 -11.94
C PRO A 239 -17.15 -22.50 -10.86
N GLU A 240 -17.83 -22.64 -9.72
CA GLU A 240 -17.76 -21.75 -8.56
C GLU A 240 -16.34 -21.68 -7.97
N ARG A 241 -15.67 -22.83 -7.75
CA ARG A 241 -14.28 -22.85 -7.24
C ARG A 241 -13.32 -22.19 -8.22
N ARG A 242 -13.56 -22.33 -9.52
CA ARG A 242 -12.74 -21.67 -10.54
C ARG A 242 -12.90 -20.16 -10.46
N GLU A 243 -14.13 -19.69 -10.29
CA GLU A 243 -14.44 -18.27 -10.08
C GLU A 243 -13.78 -17.73 -8.80
N ASP A 244 -13.82 -18.47 -7.69
CA ASP A 244 -13.13 -18.09 -6.44
C ASP A 244 -11.61 -17.96 -6.62
N ILE A 245 -10.99 -18.90 -7.35
CA ILE A 245 -9.56 -18.84 -7.68
C ILE A 245 -9.24 -17.61 -8.53
N PHE A 246 -10.08 -17.29 -9.52
CA PHE A 246 -9.90 -16.10 -10.36
C PHE A 246 -10.04 -14.82 -9.55
N LEU A 247 -11.10 -14.69 -8.74
CA LEU A 247 -11.32 -13.54 -7.87
C LEU A 247 -10.14 -13.32 -6.91
N LYS A 248 -9.61 -14.41 -6.34
CA LYS A 248 -8.46 -14.33 -5.43
C LYS A 248 -7.17 -13.95 -6.16
N THR A 249 -6.99 -14.48 -7.36
CA THR A 249 -5.87 -14.15 -8.24
C THR A 249 -5.88 -12.69 -8.65
N ASP A 250 -7.03 -12.18 -9.09
CA ASP A 250 -7.20 -10.78 -9.50
C ASP A 250 -6.88 -9.84 -8.34
N LYS A 251 -7.31 -10.19 -7.12
CA LYS A 251 -6.96 -9.41 -5.93
C LYS A 251 -5.45 -9.38 -5.65
N ILE A 252 -4.77 -10.52 -5.77
CA ILE A 252 -3.30 -10.58 -5.62
C ILE A 252 -2.63 -9.72 -6.69
N VAL A 253 -3.10 -9.78 -7.94
CA VAL A 253 -2.54 -8.99 -9.04
C VAL A 253 -2.78 -7.49 -8.83
N ASP A 254 -3.97 -7.08 -8.39
CA ASP A 254 -4.30 -5.69 -8.04
C ASP A 254 -3.36 -5.16 -6.94
N ASP A 255 -3.05 -5.97 -5.94
CA ASP A 255 -2.12 -5.62 -4.87
C ASP A 255 -0.68 -5.51 -5.39
N LEU A 256 -0.25 -6.42 -6.27
CA LEU A 256 1.07 -6.33 -6.93
C LEU A 256 1.20 -5.07 -7.79
N TYR A 257 0.14 -4.64 -8.50
CA TYR A 257 0.16 -3.37 -9.22
C TYR A 257 0.28 -2.18 -8.28
N TYR A 258 -0.41 -2.21 -7.14
CA TYR A 258 -0.25 -1.16 -6.14
C TYR A 258 1.18 -1.09 -5.58
N PHE A 259 1.82 -2.24 -5.30
CA PHE A 259 3.25 -2.27 -4.93
C PHE A 259 4.14 -1.71 -6.05
N LYS A 260 3.87 -2.07 -7.30
CA LYS A 260 4.58 -1.52 -8.46
C LYS A 260 4.46 0.00 -8.52
N ASP A 261 3.26 0.54 -8.33
CA ASP A 261 3.02 1.98 -8.36
C ASP A 261 3.80 2.70 -7.25
N ILE A 262 3.82 2.14 -6.02
CA ILE A 262 4.63 2.70 -4.92
C ILE A 262 6.12 2.69 -5.26
N LEU A 263 6.64 1.57 -5.77
CA LEU A 263 8.05 1.44 -6.16
C LEU A 263 8.43 2.32 -7.36
N SER A 264 7.44 2.74 -8.16
CA SER A 264 7.61 3.59 -9.34
C SER A 264 7.57 5.09 -9.04
N VAL A 265 7.29 5.50 -7.79
CA VAL A 265 7.30 6.91 -7.35
C VAL A 265 8.67 7.57 -7.58
N GLY A 266 9.75 6.78 -7.54
CA GLY A 266 11.12 7.25 -7.81
C GLY A 266 11.89 7.72 -6.58
N GLU A 267 11.30 7.66 -5.38
CA GLU A 267 11.99 7.98 -4.13
C GLU A 267 12.70 6.75 -3.55
N SER A 268 14.02 6.89 -3.33
CA SER A 268 14.88 5.77 -2.92
C SER A 268 14.54 5.20 -1.53
N ARG A 269 14.27 6.05 -0.54
CA ARG A 269 13.94 5.62 0.84
C ARG A 269 12.64 4.82 0.88
N LEU A 270 11.60 5.34 0.24
CA LEU A 270 10.30 4.67 0.15
C LEU A 270 10.43 3.32 -0.55
N SER A 271 11.09 3.30 -1.72
CA SER A 271 11.29 2.08 -2.48
C SER A 271 12.11 1.04 -1.71
N MET A 272 13.13 1.47 -0.97
CA MET A 272 13.94 0.59 -0.13
C MET A 272 13.10 -0.07 0.97
N VAL A 273 12.33 0.70 1.74
CA VAL A 273 11.48 0.16 2.81
C VAL A 273 10.48 -0.85 2.26
N VAL A 274 9.78 -0.52 1.17
CA VAL A 274 8.78 -1.40 0.56
C VAL A 274 9.42 -2.67 0.00
N ALA A 275 10.55 -2.54 -0.71
CA ALA A 275 11.26 -3.68 -1.27
C ALA A 275 11.78 -4.63 -0.18
N GLN A 276 12.34 -4.09 0.91
CA GLN A 276 12.80 -4.90 2.05
C GLN A 276 11.66 -5.68 2.70
N LYS A 277 10.50 -5.04 2.92
CA LYS A 277 9.32 -5.70 3.47
C LYS A 277 8.78 -6.78 2.53
N LEU A 278 8.71 -6.49 1.23
CA LEU A 278 8.30 -7.46 0.21
C LEU A 278 9.24 -8.68 0.17
N LEU A 279 10.55 -8.44 0.26
CA LEU A 279 11.56 -9.51 0.29
C LEU A 279 11.43 -10.38 1.55
N GLY A 280 11.44 -9.77 2.74
CA GLY A 280 11.48 -10.47 4.02
C GLY A 280 10.17 -11.16 4.41
N ILE A 281 9.02 -10.48 4.22
CA ILE A 281 7.71 -11.02 4.62
C ILE A 281 7.16 -11.99 3.57
N LEU A 282 7.33 -11.72 2.27
CA LEU A 282 6.65 -12.46 1.20
C LEU A 282 7.59 -13.34 0.37
N ILE A 283 8.60 -12.75 -0.27
CA ILE A 283 9.39 -13.46 -1.30
C ILE A 283 10.20 -14.59 -0.68
N PHE A 284 10.93 -14.34 0.40
CA PHE A 284 11.74 -15.37 1.05
C PHE A 284 10.89 -16.55 1.52
N PRO A 285 9.78 -16.37 2.27
CA PRO A 285 8.91 -17.49 2.62
C PRO A 285 8.36 -18.27 1.43
N ILE A 286 8.04 -17.62 0.31
CA ILE A 286 7.50 -18.28 -0.89
C ILE A 286 8.59 -19.06 -1.66
N LEU A 287 9.85 -18.64 -1.58
CA LEU A 287 10.95 -19.32 -2.27
C LEU A 287 11.43 -20.59 -1.55
N ILE A 288 11.25 -20.71 -0.22
CA ILE A 288 11.73 -21.86 0.56
C ILE A 288 11.20 -23.21 0.00
N PRO A 289 9.90 -23.39 -0.30
CA PRO A 289 9.41 -24.61 -0.93
C PRO A 289 10.14 -24.94 -2.23
N LEU A 290 10.46 -23.94 -3.06
CA LEU A 290 11.12 -24.14 -4.36
C LEU A 290 12.60 -24.55 -4.22
N LEU A 291 13.21 -24.27 -3.07
CA LEU A 291 14.57 -24.67 -2.74
C LEU A 291 14.62 -26.06 -2.09
N GLN A 292 13.47 -26.73 -1.91
CA GLN A 292 13.33 -28.01 -1.20
C GLN A 292 13.93 -27.98 0.22
N LEU A 293 13.92 -26.80 0.84
CA LEU A 293 14.62 -26.49 2.08
C LEU A 293 13.75 -26.86 3.30
N GLY A 294 13.42 -28.15 3.45
CA GLY A 294 12.68 -28.71 4.59
C GLY A 294 11.24 -28.21 4.80
N GLU A 295 10.42 -28.97 5.53
CA GLU A 295 9.07 -28.53 5.90
C GLU A 295 9.13 -27.47 7.00
N ILE A 296 8.71 -26.23 6.71
CA ILE A 296 8.57 -25.21 7.74
C ILE A 296 7.16 -25.26 8.31
N LYS A 297 7.03 -25.69 9.57
CA LYS A 297 5.75 -25.72 10.28
C LYS A 297 5.10 -24.33 10.27
N GLY A 298 3.94 -24.22 9.61
CA GLY A 298 3.11 -23.02 9.56
C GLY A 298 3.36 -22.05 8.39
N LEU A 299 4.26 -22.37 7.46
CA LEU A 299 4.68 -21.45 6.37
C LEU A 299 4.56 -22.06 4.95
N ASN A 300 4.03 -23.26 4.83
CA ASN A 300 4.15 -24.06 3.61
C ASN A 300 3.07 -23.70 2.58
N ILE A 301 3.32 -22.67 1.79
CA ILE A 301 2.69 -22.54 0.46
C ILE A 301 3.26 -23.67 -0.41
N SER A 302 2.42 -24.31 -1.21
CA SER A 302 2.89 -25.36 -2.12
C SER A 302 3.85 -24.84 -3.20
N ALA A 303 4.60 -25.76 -3.83
CA ALA A 303 5.43 -25.41 -4.97
C ALA A 303 4.63 -24.81 -6.14
N VAL A 304 3.42 -25.31 -6.42
CA VAL A 304 2.56 -24.80 -7.50
C VAL A 304 2.20 -23.34 -7.28
N THR A 305 1.67 -23.03 -6.10
CA THR A 305 1.25 -21.67 -5.75
C THR A 305 2.45 -20.75 -5.62
N SER A 306 3.58 -21.24 -5.12
CA SER A 306 4.84 -20.48 -5.04
C SER A 306 5.38 -20.10 -6.41
N LEU A 307 5.48 -21.05 -7.35
CA LEU A 307 5.88 -20.78 -8.73
C LEU A 307 4.96 -19.75 -9.39
N TYR A 308 3.64 -19.88 -9.15
CA TYR A 308 2.66 -18.95 -9.68
C TYR A 308 2.87 -17.52 -9.15
N ILE A 309 2.94 -17.36 -7.82
CA ILE A 309 3.04 -16.03 -7.19
C ILE A 309 4.36 -15.36 -7.57
N VAL A 310 5.49 -16.08 -7.53
CA VAL A 310 6.80 -15.53 -7.91
C VAL A 310 6.79 -15.10 -9.37
N SER A 311 6.21 -15.91 -10.27
CA SER A 311 6.07 -15.56 -11.68
C SER A 311 5.24 -14.27 -11.86
N ARG A 312 4.11 -14.14 -11.15
CA ARG A 312 3.27 -12.93 -11.21
C ARG A 312 3.95 -11.70 -10.63
N LEU A 313 4.65 -11.85 -9.52
CA LEU A 313 5.40 -10.78 -8.89
C LEU A 313 6.50 -10.24 -9.82
N LEU A 314 7.26 -11.12 -10.48
CA LEU A 314 8.27 -10.71 -11.46
C LEU A 314 7.66 -10.07 -12.72
N GLN A 315 6.49 -10.54 -13.17
CA GLN A 315 5.80 -9.96 -14.33
C GLN A 315 5.23 -8.56 -14.04
N VAL A 316 4.61 -8.37 -12.88
CA VAL A 316 3.89 -7.14 -12.54
C VAL A 316 4.85 -6.09 -11.99
N VAL A 317 5.50 -6.41 -10.88
CA VAL A 317 6.43 -5.50 -10.18
C VAL A 317 7.73 -5.40 -10.97
N GLY A 318 8.32 -6.54 -11.29
CA GLY A 318 9.55 -6.62 -12.06
C GLY A 318 10.70 -5.80 -11.48
N GLY A 319 11.56 -5.30 -12.36
CA GLY A 319 12.74 -4.51 -11.99
C GLY A 319 14.01 -5.35 -11.86
N LYS A 320 15.14 -4.77 -12.28
CA LYS A 320 16.44 -5.46 -12.35
C LYS A 320 16.86 -6.02 -10.99
N SER A 321 16.68 -5.25 -9.92
CA SER A 321 17.02 -5.67 -8.56
C SER A 321 16.21 -6.89 -8.12
N LEU A 322 14.88 -6.81 -8.19
CA LEU A 322 13.98 -7.87 -7.74
C LEU A 322 14.16 -9.18 -8.51
N THR A 323 14.26 -9.09 -9.85
CA THR A 323 14.57 -10.24 -10.69
C THR A 323 15.93 -10.84 -10.33
N ASN A 324 16.96 -10.01 -10.13
CA ASN A 324 18.29 -10.52 -9.80
C ASN A 324 18.29 -11.22 -8.44
N VAL A 325 17.56 -10.72 -7.44
CA VAL A 325 17.43 -11.36 -6.13
C VAL A 325 16.75 -12.72 -6.26
N VAL A 326 15.60 -12.78 -6.94
CA VAL A 326 14.88 -14.05 -7.13
C VAL A 326 15.71 -15.04 -7.96
N ALA A 327 16.35 -14.59 -9.02
CA ALA A 327 17.21 -15.42 -9.87
C ALA A 327 18.42 -15.94 -9.09
N ALA A 328 19.08 -15.09 -8.31
CA ALA A 328 20.22 -15.48 -7.49
C ALA A 328 19.80 -16.50 -6.44
N LEU A 329 18.67 -16.33 -5.76
CA LEU A 329 18.19 -17.28 -4.77
C LEU A 329 17.81 -18.64 -5.39
N LEU A 330 17.11 -18.63 -6.52
CA LEU A 330 16.72 -19.86 -7.22
C LEU A 330 17.91 -20.61 -7.83
N LEU A 331 18.92 -19.87 -8.29
CA LEU A 331 20.12 -20.44 -8.92
C LEU A 331 21.28 -20.62 -7.93
N TYR A 332 21.14 -20.17 -6.68
CA TYR A 332 22.19 -20.20 -5.66
C TYR A 332 22.83 -21.59 -5.52
N PRO A 333 22.06 -22.70 -5.44
CA PRO A 333 22.63 -24.04 -5.32
C PRO A 333 23.58 -24.45 -6.46
N TYR A 334 23.50 -23.79 -7.62
CA TYR A 334 24.30 -24.10 -8.80
C TYR A 334 25.47 -23.14 -9.02
N ILE A 335 25.35 -21.89 -8.54
CA ILE A 335 26.45 -20.93 -8.62
C ILE A 335 27.62 -21.42 -7.75
N THR A 336 27.32 -21.87 -6.54
CA THR A 336 28.32 -22.48 -5.63
C THR A 336 28.94 -23.75 -6.21
N PHE A 337 28.14 -24.61 -6.87
CA PHE A 337 28.61 -25.82 -7.54
C PHE A 337 29.66 -25.55 -8.64
N ASN A 338 29.50 -24.51 -9.45
CA ASN A 338 30.42 -24.23 -10.57
C ASN A 338 31.76 -23.60 -10.14
N THR A 339 31.78 -22.85 -9.03
CA THR A 339 33.02 -22.29 -8.48
C THR A 339 33.96 -23.37 -7.93
N GLU A 340 33.44 -24.46 -7.37
CA GLU A 340 34.25 -25.58 -6.85
C GLU A 340 34.97 -26.39 -7.95
N TYR A 341 34.41 -26.47 -9.16
CA TYR A 341 35.13 -27.09 -10.30
C TYR A 341 36.27 -26.21 -10.82
N SER A 342 36.20 -24.91 -10.58
CA SER A 342 37.19 -23.93 -11.06
C SER A 342 38.39 -23.80 -10.11
N THR A 343 38.21 -24.11 -8.81
CA THR A 343 39.25 -24.02 -7.78
C THR A 343 39.96 -25.34 -7.47
N ASN A 344 39.61 -26.45 -8.14
CA ASN A 344 40.31 -27.74 -8.03
C ASN A 344 41.76 -27.75 -8.59
N GLY A 345 42.33 -26.59 -8.90
CA GLY A 345 43.71 -26.40 -9.33
C GLY A 345 44.69 -25.96 -8.23
N ASP A 346 44.24 -25.47 -7.07
CA ASP A 346 45.18 -25.02 -6.04
C ASP A 346 44.71 -25.34 -4.62
N LYS A 347 45.54 -26.11 -3.90
CA LYS A 347 45.30 -26.51 -2.52
C LYS A 347 45.85 -25.43 -1.60
N GLY A 348 44.98 -24.76 -0.85
CA GLY A 348 45.36 -24.05 0.37
C GLY A 348 44.56 -22.77 0.62
N ASP A 349 43.37 -22.90 1.20
CA ASP A 349 43.01 -22.33 2.50
C ASP A 349 41.51 -22.47 2.69
N SER A 350 41.12 -23.33 3.63
CA SER A 350 39.75 -23.40 4.14
C SER A 350 39.49 -22.12 4.94
N PHE A 351 38.45 -21.36 4.57
CA PHE A 351 37.83 -20.18 5.23
C PHE A 351 37.75 -18.95 4.31
N SER A 352 36.85 -18.95 3.33
CA SER A 352 36.42 -17.71 2.65
C SER A 352 34.98 -17.68 2.11
N ASP A 353 34.33 -18.81 1.89
CA ASP A 353 33.15 -18.83 1.00
C ASP A 353 31.81 -18.48 1.68
N THR A 354 31.70 -18.67 3.00
CA THR A 354 30.58 -18.18 3.82
C THR A 354 30.43 -16.65 3.78
N ASN A 355 31.51 -15.93 3.44
CA ASN A 355 31.47 -14.49 3.27
C ASN A 355 30.85 -14.09 1.92
N SER A 356 30.85 -14.91 0.87
CA SER A 356 30.43 -14.46 -0.47
C SER A 356 28.92 -14.20 -0.59
N PHE A 357 28.08 -15.05 0.02
CA PHE A 357 26.62 -14.91 -0.04
C PHE A 357 26.07 -13.98 1.04
N SER A 358 26.68 -13.97 2.23
CA SER A 358 26.43 -12.91 3.22
C SER A 358 26.77 -11.55 2.62
N ASN A 359 27.89 -11.44 1.89
CA ASN A 359 28.24 -10.22 1.18
C ASN A 359 27.28 -9.94 0.03
N PHE A 360 26.81 -10.94 -0.73
CA PHE A 360 25.80 -10.77 -1.77
C PHE A 360 24.47 -10.23 -1.22
N LEU A 361 24.00 -10.73 -0.08
CA LEU A 361 22.79 -10.24 0.58
C LEU A 361 23.00 -8.88 1.27
N ASN A 362 24.21 -8.60 1.76
CA ASN A 362 24.62 -7.28 2.25
C ASN A 362 24.67 -6.25 1.10
N ASP A 363 25.22 -6.63 -0.07
CA ASP A 363 25.31 -5.81 -1.29
C ASP A 363 23.93 -5.50 -1.90
N ILE A 364 22.92 -6.36 -1.64
CA ILE A 364 21.52 -6.12 -2.01
C ILE A 364 20.81 -5.17 -1.01
N ASN A 365 21.51 -4.62 0.00
CA ASN A 365 20.94 -3.78 1.05
C ASN A 365 19.80 -4.45 1.83
N ILE A 366 19.87 -5.78 2.04
CA ILE A 366 18.93 -6.49 2.91
C ILE A 366 19.32 -6.32 4.39
N LEU A 367 20.59 -6.00 4.69
CA LEU A 367 21.13 -5.98 6.06
C LEU A 367 21.47 -4.59 6.63
N GLU A 368 21.68 -3.55 5.81
CA GLU A 368 22.21 -2.24 6.31
C GLU A 368 21.19 -1.32 7.01
N CYS A 369 19.91 -1.69 7.07
CA CYS A 369 18.92 -0.98 7.91
C CYS A 369 18.21 -1.93 8.87
N SER A 370 18.98 -2.59 9.74
CA SER A 370 18.43 -3.09 10.99
C SER A 370 18.12 -1.91 11.92
N SER A 371 16.99 -1.24 11.70
CA SER A 371 16.38 -0.52 12.81
C SER A 371 16.10 -1.55 13.93
N PRO A 372 16.15 -1.14 15.21
CA PRO A 372 15.93 -2.06 16.33
C PRO A 372 14.57 -2.78 16.27
N GLU A 373 13.66 -2.28 15.43
CA GLU A 373 12.24 -2.63 15.39
C GLU A 373 11.81 -3.49 14.19
N CYS A 374 12.70 -4.06 13.37
CA CYS A 374 12.22 -5.14 12.47
C CYS A 374 11.61 -6.23 13.36
N GLU A 375 10.29 -6.42 13.26
CA GLU A 375 9.54 -7.41 14.03
C GLU A 375 10.20 -8.77 13.89
N GLY A 376 10.23 -9.53 14.99
CA GLY A 376 11.01 -10.77 15.09
C GLY A 376 10.76 -11.74 13.93
N ALA A 377 9.55 -11.80 13.36
CA ALA A 377 9.21 -12.71 12.27
C ALA A 377 10.00 -12.46 10.96
N GLU A 378 10.26 -11.21 10.59
CA GLU A 378 11.00 -10.85 9.36
C GLU A 378 12.48 -11.21 9.48
N LYS A 379 13.09 -10.85 10.62
CA LYS A 379 14.47 -11.22 10.99
C LYS A 379 14.61 -12.73 11.13
N ILE A 380 13.59 -13.43 11.64
CA ILE A 380 13.61 -14.89 11.77
C ILE A 380 13.57 -15.58 10.41
N ASN A 381 12.75 -15.13 9.46
CA ASN A 381 12.66 -15.76 8.14
C ASN A 381 13.93 -15.56 7.31
N THR A 382 14.48 -14.34 7.31
CA THR A 382 15.77 -14.01 6.68
C THR A 382 16.91 -14.81 7.27
N ASN A 383 17.08 -14.79 8.60
CA ASN A 383 18.14 -15.52 9.28
C ASN A 383 17.99 -17.04 9.17
N ARG A 384 16.77 -17.57 9.07
CA ARG A 384 16.54 -19.01 8.84
C ARG A 384 16.80 -19.43 7.40
N LEU A 385 16.44 -18.61 6.42
CA LEU A 385 16.80 -18.85 5.02
C LEU A 385 18.34 -18.84 4.89
N LEU A 386 19.01 -17.86 5.52
CA LEU A 386 20.46 -17.80 5.61
C LEU A 386 21.04 -19.04 6.30
N GLY A 387 20.50 -19.40 7.47
CA GLY A 387 20.97 -20.55 8.26
C GLY A 387 20.84 -21.87 7.52
N HIS A 388 19.72 -22.09 6.83
CA HIS A 388 19.52 -23.30 6.05
C HIS A 388 20.31 -23.31 4.73
N LEU A 389 20.58 -22.16 4.10
CA LEU A 389 21.51 -22.11 2.95
C LEU A 389 22.95 -22.42 3.39
N VAL A 390 23.36 -21.98 4.58
CA VAL A 390 24.65 -22.36 5.18
C VAL A 390 24.68 -23.86 5.55
N GLU A 391 23.58 -24.42 6.07
CA GLU A 391 23.46 -25.87 6.30
C GLU A 391 23.47 -26.66 4.97
N TYR A 392 22.86 -26.12 3.91
CA TYR A 392 22.86 -26.69 2.57
C TYR A 392 24.28 -26.76 1.99
N GLU A 393 25.11 -25.72 2.20
CA GLU A 393 26.54 -25.76 1.89
C GLU A 393 27.24 -26.87 2.69
N SER A 394 27.01 -26.93 4.00
CA SER A 394 27.68 -27.91 4.88
C SER A 394 27.29 -29.37 4.64
N SER A 395 26.06 -29.63 4.17
CA SER A 395 25.56 -30.99 3.91
C SER A 395 26.01 -31.53 2.55
N ASN A 396 26.25 -30.66 1.56
CA ASN A 396 26.85 -31.07 0.30
C ASN A 396 28.33 -31.47 0.42
N TYR A 397 29.07 -30.96 1.43
CA TYR A 397 30.42 -31.49 1.74
C TYR A 397 30.42 -33.02 2.03
N HIS A 398 29.29 -33.59 2.46
CA HIS A 398 29.16 -35.03 2.71
C HIS A 398 28.63 -35.85 1.52
N PHE A 399 27.97 -35.24 0.54
CA PHE A 399 27.54 -35.91 -0.70
C PHE A 399 28.64 -35.98 -1.77
N ILE A 400 29.68 -35.15 -1.66
CA ILE A 400 30.82 -35.07 -2.59
C ILE A 400 31.95 -36.02 -2.14
N ARG A 401 31.64 -37.31 -1.94
CA ARG A 401 32.65 -38.37 -1.99
C ARG A 401 32.25 -39.39 -3.04
N ASN A 402 32.68 -39.09 -4.26
CA ASN A 402 32.72 -39.91 -5.48
C ASN A 402 32.41 -41.41 -5.28
N PRO A 403 31.36 -41.97 -5.90
CA PRO A 403 31.34 -43.38 -6.24
C PRO A 403 31.67 -43.51 -7.73
N GLY A 404 32.87 -43.98 -8.03
CA GLY A 404 33.11 -44.58 -9.33
C GLY A 404 32.19 -45.80 -9.49
N GLY A 405 31.21 -45.72 -10.38
CA GLY A 405 30.30 -46.82 -10.66
C GLY A 405 29.05 -46.35 -11.39
N ALA A 406 28.73 -46.99 -12.51
CA ALA A 406 27.61 -46.68 -13.39
C ALA A 406 26.24 -46.77 -12.70
N ASP A 407 25.28 -45.98 -13.21
CA ASP A 407 23.85 -45.93 -12.87
C ASP A 407 23.48 -45.45 -11.47
N VAL A 408 23.55 -44.14 -11.25
CA VAL A 408 22.72 -43.46 -10.24
C VAL A 408 22.22 -42.14 -10.83
N PHE A 409 20.89 -42.01 -10.98
CA PHE A 409 20.26 -40.72 -11.26
C PHE A 409 20.70 -39.73 -10.17
N SER A 410 21.47 -38.72 -10.54
CA SER A 410 21.76 -37.58 -9.67
C SER A 410 20.43 -37.01 -9.17
N GLU A 411 20.16 -37.11 -7.86
CA GLU A 411 19.00 -36.48 -7.22
C GLU A 411 19.07 -34.98 -7.52
N ARG A 412 18.23 -34.54 -8.47
CA ARG A 412 18.21 -33.15 -8.90
C ARG A 412 17.62 -32.33 -7.75
N SER A 413 18.42 -31.46 -7.16
CA SER A 413 17.98 -30.55 -6.09
C SER A 413 17.42 -29.24 -6.66
N GLY A 414 16.63 -28.51 -5.86
CA GLY A 414 16.18 -27.15 -6.17
C GLY A 414 15.23 -27.04 -7.37
N ILE A 415 15.32 -25.96 -8.16
CA ILE A 415 14.38 -25.69 -9.26
C ILE A 415 14.41 -26.75 -10.38
N LEU A 416 15.55 -27.45 -10.59
CA LEU A 416 15.63 -28.54 -11.57
C LEU A 416 14.74 -29.73 -11.20
N ALA A 417 14.53 -29.99 -9.90
CA ALA A 417 13.59 -31.03 -9.47
C ALA A 417 12.18 -30.76 -10.00
N TYR A 418 11.77 -29.49 -9.99
CA TYR A 418 10.45 -29.07 -10.45
C TYR A 418 10.35 -29.02 -11.99
N ILE A 419 11.42 -28.64 -12.69
CA ILE A 419 11.45 -28.64 -14.17
C ILE A 419 11.28 -30.06 -14.72
N PHE A 420 11.88 -31.05 -14.07
CA PHE A 420 11.83 -32.45 -14.50
C PHE A 420 10.83 -33.30 -13.70
N SER A 421 9.91 -32.65 -12.97
CA SER A 421 8.84 -33.32 -12.25
C SER A 421 7.89 -34.04 -13.21
N GLU A 422 7.41 -35.22 -12.82
CA GLU A 422 6.39 -35.98 -13.55
C GLU A 422 5.05 -35.22 -13.64
N ASN A 423 4.80 -34.30 -12.71
CA ASN A 423 3.67 -33.38 -12.80
C ASN A 423 3.94 -32.30 -13.85
N HIS A 424 3.33 -32.45 -15.04
CA HIS A 424 3.46 -31.53 -16.16
C HIS A 424 3.11 -30.07 -15.84
N SER A 425 2.18 -29.82 -14.92
CA SER A 425 1.81 -28.45 -14.52
C SER A 425 2.95 -27.76 -13.77
N ILE A 426 3.62 -28.48 -12.87
CA ILE A 426 4.77 -27.99 -12.11
C ILE A 426 5.97 -27.76 -13.04
N SER A 427 6.23 -28.70 -13.95
CA SER A 427 7.28 -28.58 -14.96
C SER A 427 7.07 -27.35 -15.84
N PHE A 428 5.86 -27.14 -16.35
CA PHE A 428 5.50 -25.98 -17.17
C PHE A 428 5.66 -24.65 -16.41
N LEU A 429 5.16 -24.57 -15.17
CA LEU A 429 5.29 -23.35 -14.34
C LEU A 429 6.76 -23.02 -14.03
N SER A 430 7.60 -24.04 -13.82
CA SER A 430 9.03 -23.86 -13.57
C SER A 430 9.77 -23.33 -14.80
N LEU A 431 9.46 -23.87 -15.98
CA LEU A 431 10.00 -23.36 -17.24
C LEU A 431 9.53 -21.93 -17.52
N PHE A 432 8.26 -21.63 -17.25
CA PHE A 432 7.70 -20.30 -17.41
C PHE A 432 8.40 -19.27 -16.51
N LEU A 433 8.67 -19.61 -15.25
CA LEU A 433 9.42 -18.77 -14.34
C LEU A 433 10.85 -18.49 -14.86
N LEU A 434 11.54 -19.50 -15.39
CA LEU A 434 12.86 -19.29 -16.00
C LEU A 434 12.80 -18.39 -17.23
N ILE A 435 11.78 -18.52 -18.08
CA ILE A 435 11.60 -17.63 -19.24
C ILE A 435 11.44 -16.18 -18.77
N ILE A 436 10.61 -15.92 -17.75
CA ILE A 436 10.45 -14.56 -17.17
C ILE A 436 11.78 -14.00 -16.67
N ILE A 437 12.58 -14.82 -15.99
CA ILE A 437 13.92 -14.41 -15.49
C ILE A 437 14.88 -14.10 -16.66
N VAL A 438 14.83 -14.87 -17.74
CA VAL A 438 15.68 -14.65 -18.93
C VAL A 438 15.24 -13.40 -19.70
N GLU A 439 13.94 -13.23 -19.96
CA GLU A 439 13.40 -12.07 -20.67
C GLU A 439 13.69 -10.76 -19.93
N SER A 440 13.59 -10.77 -18.61
CA SER A 440 13.94 -9.60 -17.79
C SER A 440 15.44 -9.27 -17.77
N LYS A 441 16.32 -10.25 -18.03
CA LYS A 441 17.74 -10.00 -18.33
C LYS A 441 17.98 -9.48 -19.74
N GLY A 442 17.06 -9.69 -20.69
CA GLY A 442 17.13 -9.19 -22.08
C GLY A 442 17.06 -7.66 -22.22
N MET A 443 16.76 -6.91 -21.15
CA MET A 443 16.84 -5.44 -21.07
C MET A 443 18.28 -4.94 -20.79
N LEU A 444 19.28 -5.61 -21.39
CA LEU A 444 20.73 -5.38 -21.27
C LEU A 444 21.43 -5.24 -22.63
N TYR A 445 20.78 -4.61 -23.60
CA TYR A 445 21.48 -4.01 -24.74
C TYR A 445 21.26 -2.50 -24.77
#